data_AF-A0A0B0IM01-F1
#
_entry.id   AF-A0A0B0IM01-F1
#
_cell.length_a   1.000
_cell.length_b   1.000
_cell.length_c   1.000
_cell.angle_alpha   90.00
_cell.angle_beta   90.00
_cell.angle_gamma   90.00
#
_symmetry.space_group_name_H-M   'P 1'
#
loop_
_entity.id
_entity.type
_entity.pdbx_description
1 polymer ?
#
loop_
_entity_poly.entity_id
_entity_poly.type
_entity_poly.pdbx_seq_one_letter_code
_entity_poly.pdbx_strand_id
1 'polypeptide(L)'
;MSDFALLASYYNFSHEYIIQMPHSMFLSYIKQCHEKELKKSEEGREYLDKARRYLNPRKDADLSAIRAITGYTTSKAEGGDN
;
A
#
# COMPACT_ATOMS: atom_id res chain seq x y z
N MET A 1 11.44 -14.31 -0.18
CA MET A 1 12.37 -14.18 -1.33
C MET A 1 13.52 -13.31 -0.87
N SER A 2 14.78 -13.66 -1.17
CA SER A 2 15.93 -12.83 -0.78
C SER A 2 15.94 -11.50 -1.55
N ASP A 3 16.30 -10.42 -0.88
CA ASP A 3 16.43 -9.08 -1.46
C ASP A 3 17.40 -9.02 -2.66
N PHE A 4 18.50 -9.78 -2.60
CA PHE A 4 19.42 -9.95 -3.72
C PHE A 4 18.77 -10.66 -4.91
N ALA A 5 17.99 -11.71 -4.64
CA ALA A 5 17.29 -12.45 -5.69
C ALA A 5 16.20 -11.60 -6.34
N LEU A 6 15.57 -10.71 -5.57
CA LEU A 6 14.55 -9.79 -6.05
C LEU A 6 15.16 -8.71 -6.97
N LEU A 7 16.31 -8.15 -6.61
CA LEU A 7 17.02 -7.21 -7.48
C LEU A 7 17.53 -7.89 -8.75
N ALA A 8 18.08 -9.09 -8.64
CA ALA A 8 18.53 -9.87 -9.78
C ALA A 8 17.36 -10.20 -10.73
N SER A 9 16.18 -10.55 -10.22
CA SER A 9 15.04 -10.89 -11.07
C SER A 9 14.42 -9.68 -11.79
N TYR A 10 14.37 -8.51 -11.15
CA TYR A 10 13.75 -7.32 -11.72
C TYR A 10 14.68 -6.50 -12.61
N TYR A 11 15.96 -6.43 -12.26
CA TYR A 11 16.92 -5.55 -12.92
C TYR A 11 18.10 -6.29 -13.57
N ASN A 12 18.15 -7.62 -13.46
CA ASN A 12 19.23 -8.46 -14.00
C ASN A 12 20.62 -8.04 -13.48
N PHE A 13 20.69 -7.56 -12.25
CA PHE A 13 21.94 -7.20 -11.61
C PHE A 13 22.72 -8.44 -11.20
N SER A 14 24.03 -8.43 -11.45
CA SER A 14 24.94 -9.46 -10.93
C SER A 14 25.12 -9.29 -9.42
N HIS A 15 25.48 -10.38 -8.74
CA HIS A 15 25.69 -10.34 -7.30
C HIS A 15 26.79 -9.35 -6.89
N GLU A 16 27.89 -9.31 -7.65
CA GLU A 16 29.00 -8.37 -7.44
C GLU A 16 28.56 -6.92 -7.57
N TYR A 17 27.72 -6.61 -8.56
CA TYR A 17 27.18 -5.26 -8.74
C TYR A 17 26.31 -4.83 -7.55
N ILE A 18 25.49 -5.74 -7.01
CA ILE A 18 24.64 -5.43 -5.86
C ILE A 18 25.48 -5.15 -4.61
N ILE A 19 26.58 -5.90 -4.39
CA ILE A 19 27.48 -5.68 -3.25
C ILE A 19 28.22 -4.34 -3.36
N GLN A 20 28.65 -3.97 -4.57
CA GLN A 20 29.39 -2.72 -4.80
C GLN A 20 28.48 -1.49 -4.82
N MET A 21 27.16 -1.67 -4.84
CA MET A 21 26.20 -0.59 -4.92
C MET A 21 26.21 0.26 -3.63
N PRO A 22 26.12 1.61 -3.74
CA PRO A 22 25.90 2.45 -2.57
C PRO A 22 24.65 2.02 -1.81
N HIS A 23 24.76 1.93 -0.48
CA HIS A 23 23.68 1.43 0.38
C HIS A 23 22.34 2.17 0.17
N SER A 24 22.38 3.49 -0.04
CA SER A 24 21.18 4.28 -0.32
C SER A 24 20.49 3.89 -1.64
N MET A 25 21.26 3.60 -2.68
CA MET A 25 20.75 3.13 -3.96
C MET A 25 20.16 1.73 -3.83
N PHE A 26 20.87 0.84 -3.13
CA PHE A 26 20.40 -0.51 -2.85
C PHE A 26 19.01 -0.49 -2.20
N LEU A 27 18.86 0.26 -1.11
CA LEU A 27 17.58 0.40 -0.41
C LEU A 27 16.47 0.97 -1.31
N SER A 28 16.80 1.95 -2.15
CA SER A 28 15.85 2.55 -3.10
C SER A 28 15.33 1.53 -4.11
N TYR A 29 16.23 0.74 -4.72
CA TYR A 29 15.83 -0.28 -5.69
C TYR A 29 15.03 -1.41 -5.05
N ILE A 30 15.42 -1.85 -3.85
CA ILE A 30 14.71 -2.88 -3.09
C ILE A 30 13.28 -2.43 -2.81
N LYS A 31 13.11 -1.20 -2.31
CA LYS A 31 11.80 -0.62 -2.06
C LYS A 31 10.93 -0.62 -3.33
N GLN A 32 11.48 -0.20 -4.46
CA GLN A 32 10.76 -0.21 -5.73
C GLN A 32 10.35 -1.62 -6.19
N CYS A 33 11.20 -2.63 -5.99
CA CYS A 33 10.86 -4.01 -6.29
C CYS A 33 9.71 -4.53 -5.41
N HIS A 34 9.76 -4.27 -4.10
CA HIS A 34 8.68 -4.67 -3.19
C HIS A 34 7.36 -3.98 -3.53
N GLU A 35 7.38 -2.69 -3.88
CA GLU A 35 6.19 -1.99 -4.37
C GLU A 35 5.63 -2.61 -5.66
N LYS A 36 6.50 -3.07 -6.58
CA LYS A 36 6.07 -3.76 -7.81
C LYS A 36 5.46 -5.13 -7.51
N GLU A 37 6.02 -5.89 -6.58
CA GLU A 37 5.44 -7.18 -6.13
C GLU A 37 4.05 -6.97 -5.52
N LEU A 38 3.93 -6.03 -4.59
CA LEU A 38 2.65 -5.73 -3.92
C LEU A 38 1.58 -5.24 -4.90
N LYS A 39 1.96 -4.58 -6.00
CA LYS A 39 1.00 -4.17 -7.04
C LYS A 39 0.38 -5.32 -7.82
N LYS A 40 0.97 -6.52 -7.79
CA LYS A 40 0.45 -7.68 -8.52
C LYS A 40 -0.83 -8.24 -7.90
N SER A 41 -0.99 -8.15 -6.59
CA SER A 41 -2.19 -8.62 -5.88
C SER A 41 -3.14 -7.47 -5.57
N GLU A 42 -4.42 -7.79 -5.41
CA GLU A 42 -5.42 -6.82 -4.97
C GLU A 42 -5.16 -6.34 -3.54
N GLU A 43 -4.91 -7.28 -2.63
CA GLU A 43 -4.56 -6.99 -1.23
C GLU A 43 -3.31 -6.10 -1.10
N GLY A 44 -2.29 -6.35 -1.93
CA GLY A 44 -1.06 -5.55 -1.92
C GLY A 44 -1.27 -4.14 -2.45
N ARG A 45 -2.15 -3.96 -3.44
CA ARG A 45 -2.57 -2.62 -3.91
C ARG A 45 -3.30 -1.85 -2.82
N GLU A 46 -4.21 -2.49 -2.09
CA GLU A 46 -4.89 -1.86 -0.95
C GLU A 46 -3.91 -1.50 0.17
N TYR A 47 -2.96 -2.37 0.49
CA TYR A 47 -1.92 -2.11 1.47
C TYR A 47 -1.10 -0.86 1.11
N LEU A 48 -0.66 -0.76 -0.15
CA LEU A 48 0.09 0.40 -0.65
C LEU A 48 -0.75 1.68 -0.60
N ASP A 49 -2.04 1.61 -0.92
CA ASP A 49 -2.93 2.78 -0.82
C ASP A 49 -3.10 3.24 0.63
N LYS A 50 -3.30 2.31 1.57
CA LYS A 50 -3.34 2.62 3.01
C LYS A 50 -2.03 3.23 3.49
N ALA A 51 -0.88 2.63 3.16
CA ALA A 51 0.44 3.14 3.54
C ALA A 51 0.66 4.57 3.01
N ARG A 52 0.24 4.87 1.78
CA ARG A 52 0.32 6.21 1.19
C ARG A 52 -0.54 7.23 1.95
N ARG A 53 -1.73 6.84 2.42
CA ARG A 53 -2.61 7.68 3.26
C ARG A 53 -1.99 7.96 4.63
N TYR A 54 -1.23 7.02 5.21
CA TYR A 54 -0.53 7.27 6.48
C TYR A 54 0.67 8.22 6.33
N LEU A 55 1.42 8.11 5.24
CA LEU A 55 2.54 9.01 4.93
C LEU A 55 2.09 10.45 4.65
N ASN A 56 0.93 10.61 4.02
CA ASN A 56 0.30 11.89 3.77
C ASN A 56 -1.10 11.87 4.41
N PRO A 57 -1.19 12.07 5.74
CA PRO A 57 -2.47 12.04 6.44
C PRO A 57 -3.39 13.08 5.79
N ARG A 58 -4.53 12.61 5.27
CA ARG A 58 -5.56 13.49 4.74
C ARG A 58 -5.97 14.42 5.88
N LYS A 59 -5.92 15.73 5.66
CA LYS A 59 -6.39 16.74 6.62
C LYS A 59 -7.87 16.52 6.96
N ASP A 60 -8.64 16.10 5.96
CA ASP A 60 -10.08 15.91 6.08
C ASP A 60 -10.44 14.43 5.88
N ALA A 61 -11.34 13.93 6.72
CA ALA A 61 -11.89 12.59 6.59
C ALA A 61 -12.69 12.49 5.29
N ASP A 62 -12.55 11.36 4.59
CA ASP A 62 -13.33 11.09 3.37
C ASP A 62 -14.77 10.72 3.74
N LEU A 63 -15.59 11.75 3.94
CA LEU A 63 -16.99 11.62 4.35
C LEU A 63 -17.81 10.81 3.34
N SER A 64 -17.40 10.76 2.08
CA SER A 64 -18.08 9.97 1.05
C SER A 64 -17.88 8.46 1.27
N ALA A 65 -16.65 8.04 1.58
CA ALA A 65 -16.34 6.66 1.95
C ALA A 65 -17.01 6.27 3.28
N ILE A 66 -17.04 7.17 4.27
CA ILE A 66 -17.72 6.93 5.55
C ILE A 66 -19.23 6.73 5.35
N ARG A 67 -19.87 7.55 4.51
CA ARG A 67 -21.29 7.42 4.18
C ARG A 67 -21.61 6.16 3.37
N ALA A 68 -20.66 5.67 2.57
CA ALA A 68 -20.80 4.44 1.81
C ALA A 68 -20.62 3.16 2.66
N ILE A 69 -20.11 3.27 3.90
CA ILE A 69 -20.15 2.17 4.88
C ILE A 69 -21.59 2.08 5.41
N THR A 70 -22.46 1.51 4.59
CA THR A 70 -23.86 1.24 4.89
C THR A 70 -23.98 0.05 5.83
N GLY A 71 -23.51 0.21 7.07
CA GLY A 71 -23.71 -0.74 8.17
C GLY A 71 -24.44 -0.10 9.37
N TYR A 72 -24.43 1.23 9.45
CA TYR A 72 -25.31 1.98 10.34
C TYR A 72 -26.46 2.56 9.52
N THR A 73 -27.20 1.70 8.83
CA THR A 73 -28.58 2.04 8.52
C THR A 73 -29.23 2.33 9.87
N THR A 74 -29.70 3.56 10.08
CA THR A 74 -30.53 3.95 11.22
C THR A 74 -31.80 3.11 11.22
N SER A 75 -31.72 1.87 11.70
CA SER A 75 -32.87 1.11 12.17
C SER A 75 -33.26 1.66 13.53
N LYS A 76 -33.77 2.91 13.53
CA LYS A 76 -34.61 3.48 14.59
C LYS A 76 -35.15 4.83 14.14
N ALA A 77 -36.39 4.83 13.65
CA ALA A 77 -37.45 5.75 14.06
C ALA A 77 -38.75 5.47 13.27
N GLU A 78 -39.32 4.26 13.42
CA GLU A 78 -40.79 4.14 13.36
C GLU A 78 -41.27 4.04 14.80
N GLY A 79 -41.26 5.20 15.47
CA GLY A 79 -41.82 5.38 16.79
C GLY A 79 -42.84 6.50 16.69
N GLY A 80 -44.10 6.10 16.48
CA GLY A 80 -45.33 6.82 16.82
C GLY A 80 -45.50 8.24 16.27
N ASP A 81 -46.51 8.42 15.42
CA ASP A 81 -47.32 9.63 15.50
C ASP A 81 -48.79 9.29 15.19
N ASN A 82 -49.65 10.00 15.92
CA ASN A 82 -51.10 9.78 16.15
C ASN A 82 -51.97 9.67 14.89
#